data_AF-C8NH90-F1
#
_entry.id   AF-C8NH90-F1
#
_cell.length_a   1.000
_cell.length_b   1.000
_cell.length_c   1.000
_cell.angle_alpha   90.00
_cell.angle_beta   90.00
_cell.angle_gamma   90.00
#
_symmetry.space_group_name_H-M   'P 1'
#
loop_
_entity.id
_entity.type
_entity.pdbx_description
1 polymer ?
#
loop_
_entity_poly.entity_id
_entity_poly.type
_entity_poly.pdbx_seq_one_letter_code
_entity_poly.pdbx_strand_id
1 'polypeptide(L)'
;MKVCKINFDNGGIRYYNRKCLEKECHIYTFHELCEWVWAFHLPMDQIIKKVIFKEMLVPILESYIDQIDQELKEMNCLTELYLIELCGIPISYTFIQTMIIRYFELLGYKSELLRFRVNRMHQ
;
A
#
# COMPACT_ATOMS: atom_id res chain seq x y z
N MET A 1 -19.27 -0.76 9.42
CA MET A 1 -17.88 -1.19 9.20
C MET A 1 -17.07 0.04 8.85
N LYS A 2 -15.94 0.24 9.52
CA LYS A 2 -15.00 1.30 9.17
C LYS A 2 -14.07 0.83 8.05
N VAL A 3 -13.64 1.74 7.18
CA VAL A 3 -12.83 1.41 6.01
C VAL A 3 -11.63 2.34 5.96
N CYS A 4 -10.43 1.78 5.89
CA CYS A 4 -9.22 2.51 5.56
C CYS A 4 -8.93 2.32 4.07
N LYS A 5 -8.75 3.40 3.32
CA LYS A 5 -8.38 3.37 1.91
C LYS A 5 -6.97 3.89 1.77
N ILE A 6 -6.11 3.09 1.15
CA ILE A 6 -4.69 3.37 0.99
C ILE A 6 -4.38 3.37 -0.51
N ASN A 7 -3.85 4.48 -1.00
CA ASN A 7 -3.51 4.63 -2.41
C ASN A 7 -2.00 4.70 -2.60
N PHE A 8 -1.43 3.66 -3.22
CA PHE A 8 0.00 3.52 -3.46
C PHE A 8 0.53 4.54 -4.47
N ASP A 9 -0.32 5.05 -5.37
CA ASP A 9 0.08 5.98 -6.42
C ASP A 9 0.28 7.41 -5.89
N ASN A 10 -0.44 7.79 -4.82
CA ASN A 10 -0.39 9.14 -4.28
C ASN A 10 -0.12 9.22 -2.77
N GLY A 11 0.16 8.09 -2.12
CA GLY A 11 0.49 8.04 -0.69
C GLY A 11 -0.66 8.36 0.26
N GLY A 12 -1.88 8.57 -0.26
CA GLY A 12 -3.02 8.97 0.55
C GLY A 12 -3.60 7.82 1.36
N ILE A 13 -3.79 8.04 2.66
CA ILE A 13 -4.48 7.14 3.58
C ILE A 13 -5.71 7.84 4.12
N ARG A 14 -6.90 7.28 3.84
CA ARG A 14 -8.20 7.88 4.18
C ARG A 14 -9.05 6.93 5.00
N TYR A 15 -9.59 7.44 6.09
CA TYR A 15 -10.37 6.67 7.05
C TYR A 15 -11.83 7.07 7.01
N TYR A 16 -12.68 6.08 6.78
CA TYR A 16 -14.12 6.27 6.70
C TYR A 16 -14.83 5.54 7.83
N ASN A 17 -15.71 6.26 8.51
CA ASN A 17 -16.76 5.65 9.31
C ASN A 17 -18.07 5.70 8.52
N ARG A 18 -18.55 4.53 8.09
CA ARG A 18 -19.66 4.42 7.14
C ARG A 18 -19.32 5.14 5.82
N LYS A 19 -19.89 6.32 5.57
CA LYS A 19 -19.65 7.13 4.37
C LYS A 19 -18.99 8.48 4.69
N CYS A 20 -18.71 8.75 5.95
CA CYS A 20 -18.08 10.00 6.38
C CYS A 20 -16.57 9.81 6.46
N LEU A 21 -15.82 10.73 5.85
CA LEU A 21 -14.36 10.81 6.01
C LEU A 21 -14.08 11.38 7.41
N GLU A 22 -13.33 10.64 8.22
CA GLU A 22 -12.99 11.03 9.60
C GLU A 22 -11.56 11.56 9.69
N LYS A 23 -10.62 10.92 8.98
CA LYS A 23 -9.19 11.28 8.97
C LYS A 23 -8.58 11.04 7.60
N GLU A 24 -7.56 11.84 7.28
CA GLU A 24 -6.73 11.71 6.08
C GLU A 24 -5.28 12.08 6.44
N CYS A 25 -4.33 11.25 6.00
CA CYS A 25 -2.91 11.59 5.99
C CYS A 25 -2.28 11.20 4.65
N HIS A 26 -1.03 11.64 4.47
CA HIS A 26 -0.23 11.31 3.30
C HIS A 26 1.14 10.83 3.77
N ILE A 27 1.54 9.67 3.28
CA ILE A 27 2.91 9.16 3.33
C ILE A 27 3.58 9.40 1.97
N TYR A 28 4.86 9.05 1.85
CA TYR A 28 5.49 8.99 0.54
C TYR A 28 4.70 8.06 -0.39
N THR A 29 4.82 8.25 -1.70
CA THR A 29 4.26 7.32 -2.67
C THR A 29 5.18 6.12 -2.82
N PHE A 30 4.63 4.99 -3.26
CA PHE A 30 5.46 3.83 -3.56
C PHE A 30 6.43 4.11 -4.71
N HIS A 31 6.05 5.00 -5.63
CA HIS A 31 6.88 5.47 -6.73
C HIS A 31 8.08 6.29 -6.23
N GLU A 32 7.86 7.26 -5.35
CA GLU A 32 8.93 8.08 -4.74
C GLU A 32 9.98 7.20 -4.03
N LEU A 33 9.54 6.19 -3.26
CA LEU A 33 10.48 5.25 -2.63
C LEU A 33 11.29 4.46 -3.65
N CYS A 34 10.67 4.04 -4.75
CA CYS A 34 11.39 3.39 -5.83
C CYS A 34 12.38 4.35 -6.50
N GLU A 35 12.01 5.60 -6.74
CA GLU A 35 12.91 6.60 -7.33
C GLU A 35 14.11 6.90 -6.42
N TRP A 36 13.92 6.98 -5.10
CA TRP A 36 15.01 7.23 -4.16
C TRP A 36 16.05 6.12 -4.12
N VAL A 37 15.62 4.86 -4.13
CA VAL A 37 16.54 3.72 -4.13
C VAL A 37 17.31 3.61 -5.45
N TRP A 38 16.72 4.06 -6.56
CA TRP A 38 17.26 3.80 -7.89
C TRP A 38 17.81 5.01 -8.64
N ALA A 39 17.52 6.23 -8.19
CA ALA A 39 17.85 7.50 -8.85
C ALA A 39 17.48 7.55 -10.34
N PHE A 40 16.46 6.78 -10.77
CA PHE A 40 15.93 6.80 -12.14
C PHE A 40 14.56 7.45 -12.16
N HIS A 41 14.34 8.36 -13.11
CA HIS A 41 13.03 8.95 -13.39
C HIS A 41 12.38 8.18 -14.53
N LEU A 42 11.82 7.01 -14.19
CA LEU A 42 11.15 6.13 -15.14
C LEU A 42 9.66 6.01 -14.80
N PRO A 43 8.80 5.73 -15.79
CA PRO A 43 7.41 5.37 -15.53
C PRO A 43 7.31 4.16 -14.57
N MET A 44 6.29 4.14 -13.71
CA MET A 44 6.13 3.14 -12.64
C MET A 44 6.16 1.70 -13.15
N ASP A 45 5.57 1.42 -14.31
CA ASP A 45 5.54 0.10 -14.93
C ASP A 45 6.95 -0.39 -15.31
N GLN A 46 7.82 0.53 -15.76
CA GLN A 46 9.21 0.25 -16.08
C GLN A 46 10.06 0.11 -14.81
N ILE A 47 9.77 0.93 -13.79
CA ILE A 47 10.40 0.85 -12.47
C ILE A 47 10.10 -0.52 -11.85
N ILE A 48 8.84 -0.95 -11.77
CA ILE A 48 8.46 -2.24 -11.17
C ILE A 48 9.19 -3.38 -11.86
N LYS A 49 9.25 -3.40 -13.19
CA LYS A 49 10.02 -4.41 -13.93
C LYS A 49 11.49 -4.42 -13.48
N LYS A 50 12.15 -3.25 -13.46
CA LYS A 50 13.56 -3.15 -13.05
C LYS A 50 13.80 -3.50 -11.58
N VAL A 51 12.90 -3.10 -10.68
CA VAL A 51 13.02 -3.33 -9.23
C VAL A 51 12.85 -4.82 -8.92
N ILE A 52 11.93 -5.51 -9.61
CA ILE A 52 11.76 -6.97 -9.52
C ILE A 52 13.05 -7.68 -9.93
N PHE A 53 13.62 -7.32 -11.09
CA PHE A 53 14.82 -7.97 -11.62
C PHE A 53 16.08 -7.71 -10.78
N LYS A 54 16.07 -6.68 -9.94
CA LYS A 54 17.21 -6.33 -9.08
C LYS A 54 17.01 -6.70 -7.61
N GLU A 55 15.98 -7.48 -7.28
CA GLU A 55 15.68 -8.00 -5.93
C GLU A 55 15.42 -6.95 -4.82
N MET A 56 15.53 -5.64 -5.09
CA MET A 56 15.30 -4.59 -4.08
C MET A 56 13.81 -4.27 -3.85
N LEU A 57 12.90 -4.98 -4.51
CA LEU A 57 11.47 -4.75 -4.31
C LEU A 57 11.02 -5.12 -2.92
N VAL A 58 11.60 -6.18 -2.36
CA VAL A 58 11.34 -6.69 -1.02
C VAL A 58 11.55 -5.59 0.02
N PRO A 59 12.76 -5.01 0.17
CA PRO A 59 13.00 -3.97 1.17
C PRO A 59 12.19 -2.68 0.94
N ILE A 60 11.93 -2.29 -0.32
CA ILE A 60 11.10 -1.10 -0.62
C ILE A 60 9.66 -1.33 -0.17
N LEU A 61 9.10 -2.49 -0.49
CA LEU A 61 7.73 -2.83 -0.12
C LEU A 61 7.58 -2.99 1.38
N GLU A 62 8.53 -3.64 2.05
CA GLU A 62 8.59 -3.73 3.51
C GLU A 62 8.59 -2.34 4.15
N SER A 63 9.50 -1.46 3.73
CA SER A 63 9.57 -0.08 4.22
C SER A 63 8.28 0.71 3.96
N TYR A 64 7.59 0.45 2.84
CA TYR A 64 6.32 1.09 2.55
C TYR A 64 5.19 0.60 3.46
N ILE A 65 5.13 -0.70 3.73
CA ILE A 65 4.15 -1.28 4.64
C ILE A 65 4.40 -0.82 6.08
N ASP A 66 5.65 -0.66 6.51
CA ASP A 66 5.98 -0.14 7.84
C ASP A 66 5.48 1.30 8.03
N GLN A 67 5.59 2.16 7.02
CA GLN A 67 5.03 3.52 7.05
C GLN A 67 3.50 3.47 7.19
N ILE A 68 2.84 2.59 6.44
CA ILE A 68 1.39 2.40 6.54
C ILE A 68 1.00 1.93 7.94
N ASP A 69 1.71 0.95 8.50
CA ASP A 69 1.43 0.39 9.83
C ASP A 69 1.59 1.44 10.93
N GLN A 70 2.62 2.28 10.84
CA GLN A 70 2.80 3.40 11.77
C GLN A 70 1.59 4.34 11.75
N GLU A 71 1.15 4.76 10.56
CA GLU A 71 -0.02 5.64 10.43
C GLU A 71 -1.31 4.98 10.95
N LEU A 72 -1.50 3.69 10.67
CA LEU A 72 -2.65 2.92 11.17
C LEU A 72 -2.68 2.87 12.71
N LYS A 73 -1.51 2.75 13.35
CA LYS A 73 -1.34 2.77 14.81
C LYS A 73 -1.61 4.15 15.39
N GLU A 74 -0.99 5.19 14.84
CA GLU A 74 -1.16 6.57 15.30
C GLU A 74 -2.60 7.05 15.21
N MET A 75 -3.33 6.58 14.20
CA MET A 75 -4.75 6.92 14.04
C MET A 75 -5.69 6.11 14.91
N ASN A 76 -5.17 5.15 15.70
CA ASN A 76 -5.90 4.19 16.52
C ASN A 76 -6.88 3.33 15.69
N CYS A 77 -6.46 2.93 14.49
CA CYS A 77 -7.27 2.13 13.57
C CYS A 77 -7.10 0.62 13.76
N LEU A 78 -6.41 0.18 14.81
CA LEU A 78 -6.22 -1.25 15.12
C LEU A 78 -7.18 -1.81 16.17
N THR A 79 -7.83 -0.92 16.93
CA THR A 79 -8.71 -1.31 18.04
C THR A 79 -10.14 -1.63 17.62
N GLU A 80 -10.49 -1.43 16.34
CA GLU A 80 -11.80 -1.80 15.80
C GLU A 80 -11.67 -2.62 14.52
N LEU A 81 -12.76 -3.23 14.05
CA LEU A 81 -12.75 -4.04 12.84
C LEU A 81 -12.78 -3.14 11.60
N TYR A 82 -11.63 -2.95 10.95
CA TYR A 82 -11.48 -2.15 9.73
C TYR A 82 -11.27 -3.04 8.51
N LEU A 83 -11.93 -2.69 7.42
CA LEU A 83 -11.55 -3.15 6.09
C LEU A 83 -10.44 -2.23 5.55
N ILE A 84 -9.34 -2.79 5.07
CA ILE A 84 -8.25 -2.05 4.42
C ILE A 84 -8.37 -2.24 2.90
N GLU A 85 -8.75 -1.19 2.19
CA GLU A 85 -8.80 -1.16 0.74
C GLU A 85 -7.51 -0.57 0.17
N LEU A 86 -6.79 -1.37 -0.61
CA LEU A 86 -5.51 -1.01 -1.24
C LEU A 86 -5.76 -0.74 -2.72
N CYS A 87 -5.32 0.41 -3.22
CA CYS A 87 -5.37 0.75 -4.65
C CYS A 87 -4.03 1.31 -5.14
N GLY A 88 -3.92 1.41 -6.47
CA GLY A 88 -2.75 1.94 -7.17
C GLY A 88 -2.18 0.98 -8.21
N ILE A 89 -1.30 1.46 -9.06
CA ILE A 89 -0.60 0.69 -10.09
C ILE A 89 0.16 -0.50 -9.47
N PRO A 90 0.90 -0.38 -8.35
CA PRO A 90 1.63 -1.52 -7.76
C PRO A 90 0.71 -2.68 -7.38
N ILE A 91 -0.54 -2.37 -7.00
CA ILE A 91 -1.54 -3.36 -6.63
C ILE A 91 -2.00 -4.21 -7.82
N SER A 92 -1.76 -3.78 -9.06
CA SER A 92 -2.08 -4.60 -10.25
C SER A 92 -1.21 -5.85 -10.40
N TYR A 93 -0.08 -5.94 -9.70
CA TYR A 93 0.85 -7.06 -9.80
C TYR A 93 0.58 -8.11 -8.71
N THR A 94 0.23 -9.34 -9.11
CA THR A 94 -0.16 -10.43 -8.18
C THR A 94 0.91 -10.76 -7.13
N PHE A 95 2.18 -10.75 -7.51
CA PHE A 95 3.25 -11.05 -6.54
C PHE A 95 3.39 -9.92 -5.50
N ILE A 96 3.18 -8.64 -5.87
CA ILE A 96 3.13 -7.52 -4.92
C ILE A 96 1.98 -7.72 -3.94
N GLN A 97 0.79 -8.08 -4.44
CA GLN A 97 -0.34 -8.40 -3.55
C GLN A 97 0.00 -9.50 -2.55
N THR A 98 0.66 -10.57 -3.01
CA THR A 98 1.07 -11.69 -2.15
C THR A 98 2.07 -11.25 -1.08
N MET A 99 3.02 -10.39 -1.42
CA MET A 99 3.99 -9.86 -0.46
C MET A 99 3.32 -8.91 0.55
N ILE A 100 2.42 -8.04 0.09
CA ILE A 100 1.63 -7.17 0.98
C ILE A 100 0.86 -8.00 2.00
N ILE A 101 0.16 -9.05 1.56
CA ILE A 101 -0.57 -9.96 2.47
C ILE A 101 0.38 -10.48 3.55
N ARG A 102 1.53 -11.03 3.14
CA ARG A 102 2.53 -11.57 4.09
C ARG A 102 3.02 -10.53 5.09
N TYR A 103 3.36 -9.33 4.64
CA TYR A 103 3.85 -8.28 5.53
C TYR A 103 2.79 -7.81 6.52
N PHE A 104 1.56 -7.60 6.06
CA PHE A 104 0.45 -7.29 6.96
C PHE A 104 0.19 -8.42 7.96
N GLU A 105 0.24 -9.69 7.55
CA GLU A 105 0.10 -10.83 8.47
C GLU A 105 1.23 -10.86 9.52
N LEU A 106 2.48 -10.59 9.13
CA LEU A 106 3.62 -10.49 10.05
C LEU A 106 3.44 -9.36 11.08
N LEU A 107 2.77 -8.28 10.70
CA LEU A 107 2.43 -7.16 11.58
C LEU A 107 1.16 -7.43 12.43
N GLY A 108 0.55 -8.61 12.30
CA GLY A 108 -0.60 -9.04 13.10
C GLY A 108 -1.97 -8.70 12.50
N TYR A 109 -2.01 -8.24 11.25
CA TYR A 109 -3.27 -7.96 10.56
C TYR A 109 -3.88 -9.25 9.98
N LYS A 110 -5.20 -9.28 9.96
CA LYS A 110 -6.00 -10.34 9.36
C LYS A 110 -6.11 -10.14 7.86
N SER A 111 -5.58 -11.07 7.07
CA SER A 111 -5.57 -10.95 5.61
C SER A 111 -6.96 -10.92 4.98
N GLU A 112 -7.98 -11.48 5.64
CA GLU A 112 -9.38 -11.38 5.20
C GLU A 112 -9.94 -9.94 5.24
N LEU A 113 -9.26 -9.04 5.96
CA LEU A 113 -9.62 -7.62 6.02
C LEU A 113 -8.94 -6.78 4.93
N LEU A 114 -8.04 -7.37 4.14
CA LEU A 114 -7.39 -6.70 3.01
C LEU A 114 -8.22 -6.85 1.74
N ARG A 115 -8.42 -5.75 1.01
CA ARG A 115 -9.08 -5.74 -0.30
C ARG A 115 -8.28 -4.97 -1.34
N PHE A 116 -7.82 -5.68 -2.36
CA PHE A 116 -7.11 -5.09 -3.49
C PHE A 116 -8.10 -4.57 -4.55
N ARG A 117 -8.09 -3.26 -4.78
CA ARG A 117 -8.89 -2.58 -5.80
C ARG A 117 -8.04 -2.41 -7.07
N VAL A 118 -7.98 -3.46 -7.87
CA VAL A 118 -7.27 -3.43 -9.16
C VAL A 118 -8.14 -2.72 -10.20
N ASN A 119 -7.72 -1.53 -10.64
CA ASN A 119 -8.31 -0.89 -11.81
C ASN A 119 -7.88 -1.66 -13.06
N ARG A 120 -8.81 -2.41 -13.67
CA ARG A 120 -8.59 -3.15 -14.92
C ARG A 120 -8.51 -2.22 -16.14
N MET A 121 -7.68 -1.18 -16.10
CA MET A 121 -7.51 -0.29 -17.26
C MET A 121 -6.47 -0.81 -18.27
N HIS A 122 -5.66 -1.82 -17.90
CA HIS A 122 -4.63 -2.40 -18.78
C HIS A 122 -4.64 -3.93 -18.73
N GLN A 123 -5.69 -4.54 -19.32
CA GLN A 123 -5.59 -5.90 -19.88
C GLN A 123 -5.54 -5.78 -21.41
#